data_AF-A0A2G2GB75-F1
#
_entry.id   AF-A0A2G2GB75-F1
#
_cell.length_a   1.000
_cell.length_b   1.000
_cell.length_c   1.000
_cell.angle_alpha   90.00
_cell.angle_beta   90.00
_cell.angle_gamma   90.00
#
_symmetry.space_group_name_H-M   'P 1'
#
loop_
_entity.id
_entity.type
_entity.pdbx_description
1 polymer ?
#
loop_
_entity_poly.entity_id
_entity_poly.type
_entity_poly.pdbx_seq_one_letter_code
_entity_poly.pdbx_strand_id
1 'polypeptide(L)'
;MAVTKTVFIGVDNLTKIRLLTLGVPADLSEVTRIVIVVDTITVDSDINPSAIDWTTPTEIGEVWLKFGLLFSVAASAQEARITIYDVANPNGIRWEDDCGNPELLIEVCL
;
A
#
# COMPACT_ATOMS: atom_id res chain seq x y z
N MET A 1 1.22 -16.21 3.34
CA MET A 1 1.67 -15.67 4.64
C MET A 1 1.27 -14.21 4.65
N ALA A 2 0.48 -13.77 5.62
CA ALA A 2 0.09 -12.36 5.73
C ALA A 2 1.29 -11.50 6.13
N VAL A 3 1.41 -10.30 5.55
CA VAL A 3 2.44 -9.32 5.92
C VAL A 3 1.80 -8.32 6.86
N THR A 4 2.24 -8.25 8.11
CA THR A 4 1.75 -7.24 9.07
C THR A 4 2.64 -6.01 9.08
N LYS A 5 2.05 -4.82 9.06
CA LYS A 5 2.73 -3.54 9.14
C LYS A 5 2.08 -2.63 10.18
N THR A 6 2.86 -2.16 11.14
CA THR A 6 2.36 -1.29 12.20
C THR A 6 2.45 0.18 11.78
N VAL A 7 1.41 0.96 12.09
CA VAL A 7 1.31 2.41 11.85
C VAL A 7 0.87 3.07 13.15
N PHE A 8 1.63 4.05 13.67
CA PHE A 8 1.20 4.84 14.83
C PHE A 8 0.49 6.12 14.39
N ILE A 9 -0.60 6.46 15.05
CA ILE A 9 -1.40 7.65 14.76
C ILE A 9 -0.68 8.90 15.28
N GLY A 10 -0.76 10.01 14.52
CA GLY A 10 -0.22 11.31 14.91
C GLY A 10 1.30 11.44 14.73
N VAL A 11 1.96 10.41 14.20
CA VAL A 11 3.39 10.39 13.90
C VAL A 11 3.59 10.03 12.44
N ASP A 12 4.53 10.68 11.75
CA ASP A 12 4.89 10.31 10.37
C ASP A 12 5.67 8.99 10.36
N ASN A 13 4.92 7.89 10.44
CA ASN A 13 5.48 6.55 10.34
C ASN A 13 5.62 6.17 8.88
N LEU A 14 6.87 6.18 8.44
CA LEU A 14 7.30 5.67 7.15
C LEU A 14 7.30 4.14 7.19
N THR A 15 6.28 3.53 6.61
CA THR A 15 6.16 2.08 6.52
C THR A 15 6.49 1.62 5.11
N LYS A 16 7.46 0.73 4.96
CA LYS A 16 7.84 0.14 3.67
C LYS A 16 7.13 -1.19 3.44
N ILE A 17 6.57 -1.37 2.25
CA ILE A 17 6.18 -2.67 1.71
C ILE A 17 6.97 -2.93 0.43
N ARG A 18 7.11 -4.22 0.09
CA ARG A 18 7.64 -4.63 -1.20
C ARG A 18 6.59 -5.46 -1.91
N LEU A 19 6.22 -5.02 -3.10
CA LEU A 19 5.31 -5.73 -3.99
C LEU A 19 6.09 -6.77 -4.76
N LEU A 20 5.59 -8.00 -4.71
CA LEU A 20 6.17 -9.14 -5.42
C LEU A 20 5.15 -9.67 -6.42
N THR A 21 5.62 -10.09 -7.60
CA THR A 21 4.89 -10.88 -8.58
C THR A 21 5.57 -12.24 -8.69
N LEU A 22 4.85 -13.31 -8.34
CA LEU A 22 5.39 -14.68 -8.32
C LEU A 22 6.71 -14.82 -7.52
N GLY A 23 6.84 -14.07 -6.42
CA GLY A 23 8.02 -14.10 -5.54
C GLY A 23 9.20 -13.21 -5.99
N VAL A 24 9.07 -12.52 -7.13
CA VAL A 24 10.07 -11.57 -7.64
C VAL A 24 9.59 -10.14 -7.42
N PRO A 25 10.45 -9.17 -7.04
CA PRO A 25 10.04 -7.78 -6.93
C PRO A 25 9.40 -7.27 -8.21
N ALA A 26 8.23 -6.66 -8.09
CA ALA A 26 7.49 -6.12 -9.22
C ALA A 26 8.13 -4.82 -9.72
N ASP A 27 8.18 -4.65 -11.04
CA ASP A 27 8.53 -3.37 -11.65
C ASP A 27 7.34 -2.43 -11.57
N LEU A 28 7.53 -1.27 -10.94
CA LEU A 28 6.49 -0.26 -10.74
C LEU A 28 6.69 0.97 -11.63
N SER A 29 7.61 0.91 -12.60
CA SER A 29 7.95 2.06 -13.46
C SER A 29 6.80 2.55 -14.34
N GLU A 30 5.86 1.67 -14.68
CA GLU A 30 4.67 2.00 -15.47
C GLU A 30 3.44 2.33 -14.61
N VAL A 31 3.55 2.20 -13.27
CA VAL A 31 2.45 2.45 -12.35
C VAL A 31 2.15 3.95 -12.30
N THR A 32 0.92 4.30 -12.63
CA THR A 32 0.44 5.68 -12.66
C THR A 32 -0.27 6.07 -11.36
N ARG A 33 -0.88 5.10 -10.66
CA ARG A 33 -1.65 5.34 -9.44
C ARG A 33 -1.72 4.08 -8.59
N ILE A 34 -1.61 4.24 -7.28
CA ILE A 34 -1.88 3.22 -6.27
C ILE A 34 -3.04 3.68 -5.38
N VAL A 35 -3.98 2.78 -5.13
CA VAL A 35 -5.08 2.96 -4.17
C VAL A 35 -4.97 1.88 -3.10
N ILE A 36 -4.99 2.28 -1.84
CA ILE A 36 -4.96 1.37 -0.69
C ILE A 36 -6.23 1.57 0.12
N VAL A 37 -6.96 0.50 0.33
CA VAL A 37 -8.19 0.50 1.14
C VAL A 37 -7.89 -0.24 2.43
N VAL A 38 -7.99 0.43 3.56
CA VAL A 38 -7.84 -0.14 4.90
C VAL A 38 -9.20 -0.03 5.59
N ASP A 39 -9.89 -1.16 5.74
CA ASP A 39 -11.30 -1.20 6.17
C ASP A 39 -12.19 -0.24 5.34
N THR A 40 -12.73 0.82 5.93
CA THR A 40 -13.56 1.82 5.21
C THR A 40 -12.75 2.99 4.64
N ILE A 41 -11.45 3.08 4.92
CA ILE A 41 -10.63 4.23 4.57
C ILE A 41 -9.91 3.95 3.26
N THR A 42 -10.13 4.83 2.28
CA THR A 42 -9.46 4.77 0.98
C THR A 42 -8.39 5.84 0.91
N VAL A 43 -7.14 5.40 0.72
CA VAL A 43 -5.99 6.26 0.45
C VAL A 43 -5.65 6.14 -1.02
N ASP A 44 -5.82 7.24 -1.73
CA ASP A 44 -5.58 7.35 -3.17
C ASP A 44 -4.39 8.26 -3.42
N SER A 45 -3.38 7.74 -4.12
CA SER A 45 -2.16 8.50 -4.46
C SER A 45 -2.41 9.68 -5.41
N ASP A 46 -3.45 9.64 -6.25
CA ASP A 46 -3.81 10.80 -7.09
C ASP A 46 -4.35 11.97 -6.25
N ILE A 47 -5.01 11.64 -5.13
CA ILE A 47 -5.62 12.63 -4.23
C ILE A 47 -4.60 13.05 -3.15
N ASN A 48 -3.81 12.10 -2.65
CA ASN A 48 -2.84 12.28 -1.57
C ASN A 48 -1.46 11.71 -1.99
N PRO A 49 -0.73 12.38 -2.90
CA PRO A 49 0.53 11.85 -3.45
C PRO A 49 1.64 11.73 -2.40
N SER A 50 1.54 12.43 -1.27
CA SER A 50 2.49 12.28 -0.17
C SER A 50 2.26 11.02 0.67
N ALA A 51 1.08 10.40 0.57
CA ALA A 51 0.66 9.27 1.40
C ALA A 51 1.27 7.94 0.94
N ILE A 52 1.50 7.81 -0.37
CA ILE A 52 1.97 6.59 -1.01
C ILE A 52 3.04 6.99 -2.01
N ASP A 53 4.26 6.48 -1.86
CA ASP A 53 5.38 6.78 -2.76
C ASP A 53 6.04 5.50 -3.25
N TRP A 54 5.97 5.28 -4.56
CA TRP A 54 6.67 4.21 -5.29
C TRP A 54 7.64 4.79 -6.34
N THR A 55 7.76 6.12 -6.39
CA THR A 55 8.52 6.86 -7.41
C THR A 55 9.95 7.14 -6.98
N THR A 56 10.22 7.11 -5.67
CA THR A 56 11.57 7.21 -5.11
C THR A 56 12.01 5.92 -4.39
N PRO A 57 11.90 4.74 -5.04
CA PRO A 57 12.21 3.48 -4.38
C PRO A 57 13.71 3.35 -4.11
N THR A 58 14.07 2.82 -2.94
CA THR A 58 15.44 2.38 -2.66
C THR A 58 15.73 1.00 -3.28
N GLU A 59 14.68 0.22 -3.56
CA GLU A 59 14.74 -1.13 -4.13
C GLU A 59 13.54 -1.37 -5.07
N ILE A 60 13.70 -2.21 -6.10
CA ILE A 60 12.60 -2.55 -7.04
C ILE A 60 11.39 -3.10 -6.26
N GLY A 61 10.19 -2.69 -6.64
CA GLY A 61 8.93 -3.09 -6.01
C GLY A 61 8.65 -2.43 -4.66
N GLU A 62 9.50 -1.50 -4.19
CA GLU A 62 9.28 -0.80 -2.94
C GLU A 62 8.15 0.25 -3.05
N VAL A 63 7.26 0.25 -2.06
CA VAL A 63 6.26 1.29 -1.87
C VAL A 63 6.34 1.77 -0.42
N TRP A 64 6.44 3.08 -0.25
CA TRP A 64 6.40 3.75 1.04
C TRP A 64 4.98 4.21 1.36
N LEU A 65 4.53 3.87 2.56
CA LEU A 65 3.22 4.21 3.10
C LEU A 65 3.42 5.19 4.25
N LYS A 66 2.85 6.39 4.14
CA LYS A 66 2.96 7.49 5.11
C LYS A 66 1.57 7.79 5.67
N PHE A 67 1.12 6.85 6.49
CA PHE A 67 -0.28 6.74 6.89
C PHE A 67 -0.60 7.37 8.25
N GLY A 68 0.40 7.64 9.08
CA GLY A 68 0.18 8.04 10.46
C GLY A 68 -0.51 9.39 10.67
N LEU A 69 -0.58 10.24 9.64
CA LEU A 69 -1.36 11.50 9.68
C LEU A 69 -2.72 11.40 8.99
N LEU A 70 -3.00 10.30 8.28
CA LEU A 70 -4.20 10.15 7.45
C LEU A 70 -5.28 9.32 8.15
N PHE A 71 -4.87 8.46 9.08
CA PHE A 71 -5.76 7.59 9.82
C PHE A 71 -6.14 8.19 11.17
N SER A 72 -7.44 8.38 11.39
CA SER A 72 -8.04 8.67 12.71
C SER A 72 -8.77 7.45 13.27
N VAL A 73 -8.33 6.23 12.92
CA VAL A 73 -9.03 4.99 13.29
C VAL A 73 -8.67 4.54 14.70
N ALA A 74 -9.53 3.75 15.33
CA ALA A 74 -9.17 3.09 16.58
C ALA A 74 -8.03 2.09 16.36
N ALA A 75 -7.09 2.01 17.30
CA ALA A 75 -6.02 1.02 17.24
C ALA A 75 -6.59 -0.39 17.08
N SER A 76 -6.29 -1.01 15.94
CA SER A 76 -6.76 -2.35 15.57
C SER A 76 -5.94 -2.87 14.39
N ALA A 77 -5.85 -4.20 14.27
CA ALA A 77 -5.34 -4.84 13.06
C ALA A 77 -6.45 -4.87 12.01
N GLN A 78 -6.18 -4.30 10.84
CA GLN A 78 -7.13 -4.17 9.74
C GLN A 78 -6.55 -4.76 8.47
N GLU A 79 -7.40 -5.42 7.67
CA GLU A 79 -7.03 -5.85 6.32
C GLU A 79 -6.87 -4.63 5.42
N ALA A 80 -5.79 -4.63 4.65
CA ALA A 80 -5.49 -3.60 3.67
C ALA A 80 -5.43 -4.22 2.27
N ARG A 81 -6.19 -3.64 1.34
CA ARG A 81 -6.24 -4.05 -0.06
C ARG A 81 -5.53 -3.04 -0.94
N ILE A 82 -4.65 -3.51 -1.81
CA ILE A 82 -3.91 -2.65 -2.75
C ILE A 82 -4.46 -2.86 -4.15
N THR A 83 -4.80 -1.75 -4.82
CA THR A 83 -5.14 -1.71 -6.25
C THR A 83 -4.13 -0.82 -6.97
N ILE A 84 -3.56 -1.33 -8.06
CA ILE A 84 -2.52 -0.67 -8.85
C ILE A 84 -3.07 -0.38 -10.23
N TYR A 85 -2.82 0.83 -10.72
CA TYR A 85 -3.23 1.28 -12.03
C TYR A 85 -1.97 1.59 -12.85
N ASP A 86 -1.98 1.16 -14.09
CA ASP A 86 -0.95 1.43 -15.08
C ASP A 86 -1.61 1.67 -16.46
N VAL A 87 -0.78 1.96 -17.47
CA VAL A 87 -1.26 2.25 -18.83
C VAL A 87 -1.92 1.06 -19.53
N ALA A 88 -1.52 -0.17 -19.19
CA ALA A 88 -2.10 -1.41 -19.73
C ALA A 88 -3.39 -1.81 -18.96
N ASN A 89 -3.51 -1.37 -17.71
CA ASN A 89 -4.57 -1.72 -16.77
C ASN A 89 -5.26 -0.48 -16.20
N PRO A 90 -5.97 0.30 -17.05
CA PRO A 90 -6.61 1.55 -16.62
C PRO A 90 -7.76 1.35 -15.62
N ASN A 91 -8.31 0.14 -15.54
CA ASN A 91 -9.35 -0.21 -14.57
C ASN A 91 -8.78 -0.67 -13.21
N GLY A 92 -7.45 -0.74 -13.10
CA GLY A 92 -6.75 -1.20 -11.90
C GLY A 92 -6.70 -2.72 -11.78
N ILE A 93 -5.58 -3.24 -11.27
CA ILE A 93 -5.40 -4.62 -10.83
C ILE A 93 -5.35 -4.63 -9.31
N ARG A 94 -6.17 -5.49 -8.70
CA ARG A 94 -6.01 -5.80 -7.28
C ARG A 94 -4.80 -6.70 -7.10
N TRP A 95 -3.86 -6.26 -6.29
CA TRP A 95 -2.58 -6.95 -6.13
C TRP A 95 -2.73 -8.36 -5.53
N GLU A 96 -3.80 -8.59 -4.77
CA GLU A 96 -4.16 -9.88 -4.19
C GLU A 96 -4.62 -10.92 -5.23
N ASP A 97 -5.25 -10.47 -6.32
CA ASP A 97 -5.85 -11.34 -7.34
C ASP A 97 -4.77 -11.94 -8.26
N ASP A 98 -3.64 -11.24 -8.43
CA ASP A 98 -2.57 -11.64 -9.36
C ASP A 98 -1.51 -12.57 -8.72
N CYS A 99 -1.42 -12.58 -7.38
CA CYS A 99 -0.31 -13.24 -6.66
C CYS A 99 -0.72 -14.33 -5.65
N GLY A 100 -1.98 -14.78 -5.64
CA GLY A 100 -2.37 -15.93 -4.83
C GLY A 100 -2.23 -15.71 -3.32
N ASN A 101 -2.62 -14.53 -2.85
CA ASN A 101 -2.89 -14.20 -1.44
C ASN A 101 -1.68 -13.88 -0.53
N PRO A 102 -1.08 -12.67 -0.63
CA PRO A 102 -0.45 -12.02 0.51
C PRO A 102 -1.43 -10.98 1.09
N GLU A 103 -2.28 -11.39 2.03
CA GLU A 103 -3.05 -10.44 2.85
C GLU A 103 -2.08 -9.44 3.51
N LEU A 104 -2.20 -8.15 3.19
CA LEU A 104 -1.51 -7.09 3.92
C LEU A 104 -2.38 -6.73 5.13
N LEU A 105 -1.83 -6.90 6.32
CA LEU A 105 -2.45 -6.47 7.56
C LEU A 105 -1.79 -5.17 8.01
N ILE A 106 -2.58 -4.13 8.24
CA ILE A 106 -2.11 -2.89 8.83
C ILE A 106 -2.57 -2.86 10.29
N GLU A 107 -1.62 -2.88 11.20
CA GLU A 107 -1.86 -2.73 12.62
C GLU A 107 -1.74 -1.25 12.99
N VAL A 108 -2.86 -0.64 13.35
CA VAL A 108 -2.87 0.75 13.78
C VAL A 108 -2.66 0.79 15.30
N CYS A 109 -1.69 1.58 15.77
CA CYS A 109 -1.40 1.80 17.18
C CYS A 109 -1.62 3.28 17.56
N LEU A 110 -1.97 3.51 18.83
CA LEU A 110 -2.09 4.85 19.43
C LEU A 110 -0.75 5.33 19.98
#